data_AF-A0A8T4S1Z0-F1
#
_entry.id   AF-A0A8T4S1Z0-F1
#
_cell.length_a   1.000
_cell.length_b   1.000
_cell.length_c   1.000
_cell.angle_alpha   90.00
_cell.angle_beta   90.00
_cell.angle_gamma   90.00
#
_symmetry.space_group_name_H-M   'P 1'
#
loop_
_entity.id
_entity.type
_entity.pdbx_description
1 polymer ?
#
loop_
_entity_poly.entity_id
_entity_poly.type
_entity_poly.pdbx_seq_one_letter_code
_entity_poly.pdbx_strand_id
1 'polypeptide(L)'
;VRLKPSIFLYRDLDYLTGTYIEASVANNFKLGKINLEEKLILAYNHNYFIDNSGFSHINASLSLPLKICNGAVLSGKVSYLKALNHYHIKDLGKDLNDKLVYGLGINLEL
;
A
#
# COMPACT_ATOMS: atom_id res chain seq x y z
N VAL A 1 1.05 -19.14 11.26
CA VAL A 1 0.95 -17.85 10.55
C VAL A 1 1.18 -18.12 9.07
N ARG A 2 0.27 -17.71 8.18
CA ARG A 2 0.42 -17.93 6.73
C ARG A 2 0.57 -16.57 6.06
N LEU A 3 1.78 -16.27 5.62
CA LEU A 3 2.08 -15.07 4.85
C LEU A 3 1.52 -15.21 3.43
N LYS A 4 0.98 -14.13 2.89
CA LYS A 4 0.49 -14.00 1.52
C LYS A 4 1.40 -13.01 0.77
N PRO A 5 2.51 -13.48 0.18
CA PRO A 5 3.34 -12.62 -0.65
C PRO A 5 2.63 -12.33 -1.97
N SER A 6 2.87 -11.15 -2.53
CA SER A 6 2.42 -10.78 -3.87
C SER A 6 3.38 -9.79 -4.50
N ILE A 7 3.43 -9.77 -5.83
CA ILE A 7 4.16 -8.77 -6.60
C ILE A 7 3.18 -8.20 -7.62
N PHE A 8 3.09 -6.87 -7.67
CA PHE A 8 2.28 -6.15 -8.64
C PHE A 8 3.18 -5.28 -9.50
N LEU A 9 2.98 -5.35 -10.81
CA LEU A 9 3.60 -4.46 -11.78
C LEU A 9 2.49 -3.66 -12.41
N TYR A 10 2.58 -2.34 -12.30
CA TYR A 10 1.62 -1.45 -12.94
C TYR A 10 2.32 -0.19 -13.45
N ARG A 11 1.66 0.48 -14.39
CA ARG A 11 2.10 1.75 -14.91
C ARG A 11 1.23 2.84 -14.29
N ASP A 12 1.86 3.91 -13.81
CA ASP A 12 1.12 5.07 -13.34
C ASP A 12 0.52 5.79 -14.56
N LEU A 13 -0.80 5.67 -14.70
CA LEU A 13 -1.56 6.22 -15.82
C LEU A 13 -1.94 7.69 -15.60
N ASP A 14 -1.98 8.15 -14.35
CA ASP A 14 -2.43 9.51 -14.01
C ASP A 14 -1.36 10.56 -14.34
N TYR A 15 -0.09 10.14 -14.43
CA TYR A 15 1.04 11.07 -14.59
C TYR A 15 2.03 10.71 -15.69
N LEU A 16 1.88 9.57 -16.40
CA LEU A 16 2.89 9.05 -17.35
C LEU A 16 4.30 8.87 -16.73
N THR A 17 4.40 8.85 -15.40
CA THR A 17 5.65 8.92 -14.61
C THR A 17 6.17 7.55 -14.19
N GLY A 18 5.92 6.51 -15.00
CA GLY A 18 6.74 5.30 -15.02
C GLY A 18 6.14 3.98 -14.55
N THR A 19 6.98 2.94 -14.56
CA THR A 19 6.65 1.59 -14.09
C THR A 19 6.87 1.46 -12.60
N TYR A 20 5.82 1.04 -11.90
CA TYR A 20 5.85 0.67 -10.49
C TYR A 20 5.98 -0.85 -10.34
N ILE A 21 6.81 -1.24 -9.39
CA ILE A 21 6.90 -2.61 -8.88
C ILE A 21 6.60 -2.54 -7.39
N GLU A 22 5.52 -3.19 -6.97
CA GLU A 22 5.15 -3.33 -5.56
C GLU A 22 5.27 -4.77 -5.12
N ALA A 23 6.18 -5.03 -4.18
CA ALA A 23 6.24 -6.27 -3.45
C ALA A 23 5.44 -6.10 -2.16
N SER A 24 4.53 -7.03 -1.86
CA SER A 24 3.78 -6.99 -0.61
C SER A 24 3.75 -8.33 0.11
N VAL A 25 3.61 -8.26 1.43
CA VAL A 25 3.31 -9.39 2.28
C VAL A 25 2.12 -9.03 3.15
N ALA A 26 1.10 -9.88 3.11
CA ALA A 26 -0.08 -9.75 3.97
C ALA A 26 -0.20 -10.94 4.91
N ASN A 27 -0.76 -10.71 6.08
CA ASN A 27 -1.03 -11.73 7.08
C ASN A 27 -2.37 -11.46 7.76
N ASN A 28 -3.17 -12.52 7.92
CA ASN A 28 -4.44 -12.45 8.61
C ASN A 28 -4.28 -13.04 10.00
N PHE A 29 -4.63 -12.28 11.02
CA PHE A 29 -4.56 -12.73 12.40
C PHE A 29 -5.83 -12.39 13.17
N LYS A 30 -6.01 -13.05 14.32
CA LYS A 30 -7.15 -12.84 15.20
C LYS A 30 -6.70 -12.11 16.46
N LEU A 31 -7.33 -10.99 16.76
CA LEU A 31 -7.22 -10.31 18.06
C LEU A 31 -8.54 -10.55 18.81
N GLY A 32 -8.57 -11.59 19.64
CA GLY A 32 -9.81 -12.09 20.25
C GLY A 32 -10.79 -12.63 19.19
N LYS A 33 -11.97 -12.01 19.08
CA LYS A 33 -13.00 -12.36 18.07
C LYS A 33 -12.85 -11.58 16.75
N ILE A 34 -11.94 -10.61 16.71
CA ILE A 34 -11.77 -9.70 15.58
C ILE A 34 -10.72 -10.27 14.63
N ASN A 35 -11.07 -10.44 13.34
CA ASN A 35 -10.10 -10.75 12.31
C ASN A 35 -9.49 -9.44 11.80
N LEU A 36 -8.16 -9.38 11.74
CA LEU A 36 -7.41 -8.25 11.19
C LEU A 36 -6.51 -8.76 10.07
N GLU A 37 -6.23 -7.88 9.11
CA GLU A 37 -5.20 -8.10 8.10
C GLU A 37 -4.14 -7.01 8.21
N GLU A 38 -2.91 -7.42 8.48
CA GLU A 38 -1.73 -6.58 8.33
C GLU A 38 -1.14 -6.77 6.93
N LYS A 39 -0.71 -5.68 6.31
CA LYS A 39 -0.07 -5.72 5.00
C LYS A 39 1.07 -4.70 4.93
N LEU A 40 2.24 -5.19 4.54
CA LEU A 40 3.41 -4.37 4.25
C LEU A 40 3.65 -4.36 2.74
N ILE A 41 3.88 -3.19 2.17
CA ILE A 41 4.22 -2.99 0.77
C ILE A 41 5.56 -2.25 0.69
N LEU A 42 6.46 -2.77 -0.13
CA LEU A 42 7.68 -2.09 -0.58
C LEU A 42 7.54 -1.82 -2.07
N ALA A 43 7.66 -0.56 -2.45
CA ALA A 43 7.46 -0.14 -3.82
C ALA A 43 8.74 0.41 -4.41
N TYR A 44 8.92 0.19 -5.71
CA TYR A 44 9.91 0.83 -6.55
C TYR A 44 9.19 1.53 -7.70
N ASN A 45 9.63 2.73 -8.06
CA ASN A 45 9.19 3.39 -9.28
C ASN A 45 10.42 3.74 -10.12
N HIS A 46 10.46 3.25 -11.35
CA HIS A 46 11.60 3.44 -12.23
C HIS A 46 11.93 4.91 -12.53
N ASN A 47 10.95 5.82 -12.49
CA ASN A 47 11.08 7.18 -13.02
C ASN A 47 11.66 8.13 -11.98
N TYR A 48 11.40 7.84 -10.70
CA TYR A 48 12.03 8.56 -9.59
C TYR A 48 13.47 8.10 -9.33
N PHE A 49 13.90 6.97 -9.89
CA PHE A 49 15.07 6.23 -9.40
C PHE A 49 15.96 5.63 -10.51
N ILE A 50 15.99 6.23 -11.71
CA ILE A 50 16.92 5.81 -12.78
C ILE A 50 18.38 5.83 -12.26
N ASP A 51 18.72 6.78 -11.38
CA ASP A 51 20.08 6.96 -10.87
C ASP A 51 20.33 6.39 -9.46
N ASN A 52 19.29 5.93 -8.75
CA ASN A 52 19.41 5.43 -7.38
C ASN A 52 18.63 4.12 -7.23
N SER A 53 19.32 2.99 -7.26
CA SER A 53 18.77 1.62 -7.19
C SER A 53 18.18 1.27 -5.80
N GLY A 54 17.08 1.92 -5.40
CA GLY A 54 16.43 1.71 -4.11
C GLY A 54 14.91 1.87 -4.14
N PHE A 55 14.23 1.38 -3.09
CA PHE A 55 12.77 1.48 -2.96
C PHE A 55 12.31 2.94 -2.88
N SER A 56 11.19 3.25 -3.53
CA SER A 56 10.59 4.58 -3.53
C SER A 56 9.84 4.86 -2.23
N HIS A 57 9.06 3.90 -1.76
CA HIS A 57 8.30 4.03 -0.52
C HIS A 57 8.00 2.69 0.15
N ILE A 58 7.61 2.79 1.42
CA ILE A 58 7.04 1.71 2.21
C ILE A 58 5.64 2.09 2.67
N ASN A 59 4.72 1.14 2.60
CA ASN A 59 3.37 1.29 3.13
C ASN A 59 3.07 0.13 4.07
N ALA A 60 2.89 0.45 5.35
CA ALA A 60 2.43 -0.49 6.36
C ALA A 60 0.97 -0.21 6.66
N SER A 61 0.11 -1.22 6.57
CA SER A 61 -1.33 -1.07 6.76
C SER A 61 -1.92 -2.14 7.66
N LEU A 62 -2.92 -1.74 8.43
CA LEU A 62 -3.75 -2.61 9.24
C LEU A 62 -5.21 -2.38 8.82
N SER A 63 -5.91 -3.47 8.53
CA SER A 63 -7.31 -3.41 8.11
C SER A 63 -8.21 -4.29 8.96
N LEU A 64 -9.40 -3.77 9.23
CA LEU A 64 -10.49 -4.42 9.93
C LEU A 64 -11.60 -4.73 8.93
N PRO A 65 -11.65 -5.95 8.35
CA PRO A 65 -12.74 -6.35 7.48
C PRO A 65 -14.03 -6.57 8.28
N LEU A 66 -15.04 -5.76 7.99
CA LEU A 66 -16.42 -5.88 8.45
C LEU A 66 -17.25 -6.47 7.31
N LYS A 67 -17.68 -7.73 7.48
CA LYS A 67 -18.60 -8.37 6.53
C LYS A 67 -19.98 -7.73 6.68
N ILE A 68 -20.50 -7.11 5.63
CA ILE A 68 -21.81 -6.44 5.65
C ILE A 68 -22.91 -7.39 5.16
N CYS A 69 -22.73 -7.97 3.97
CA CYS A 69 -23.67 -8.92 3.38
C CYS A 69 -22.90 -10.01 2.61
N ASN A 70 -23.62 -11.00 2.06
CA ASN A 70 -22.99 -12.04 1.25
C ASN A 70 -22.33 -11.41 0.01
N GLY A 71 -20.99 -11.41 -0.01
CA GLY A 71 -20.17 -10.89 -1.11
C GLY A 71 -19.57 -9.50 -0.87
N ALA A 72 -20.01 -8.74 0.14
CA ALA A 72 -19.48 -7.40 0.40
C ALA A 72 -18.74 -7.31 1.74
N VAL A 73 -17.49 -6.84 1.68
CA VAL A 73 -16.65 -6.56 2.84
C VAL A 73 -16.32 -5.07 2.85
N LEU A 74 -16.75 -4.37 3.90
CA LEU A 74 -16.28 -3.02 4.20
C LEU A 74 -15.09 -3.13 5.15
N SER A 75 -13.96 -2.55 4.80
CA SER A 75 -12.78 -2.54 5.65
C SER A 75 -12.46 -1.13 6.13
N GLY A 76 -12.38 -0.95 7.45
CA GLY A 76 -11.65 0.18 8.02
C GLY A 76 -10.16 -0.07 7.88
N LYS A 77 -9.41 0.91 7.36
CA LYS A 77 -7.97 0.78 7.10
C LYS A 77 -7.21 1.97 7.68
N VAL A 78 -6.14 1.66 8.39
CA VAL A 78 -5.10 2.63 8.78
C VAL A 78 -3.84 2.26 8.01
N SER A 79 -3.17 3.25 7.45
CA SER A 79 -1.94 3.04 6.68
C SER A 79 -0.92 4.11 6.99
N TYR A 80 0.31 3.69 7.17
CA TYR A 80 1.45 4.58 7.28
C TYR A 80 2.28 4.46 6.01
N LEU A 81 2.34 5.55 5.26
CA LEU A 81 3.13 5.68 4.04
C LEU A 81 4.35 6.53 4.34
N LYS A 82 5.52 6.02 3.99
CA LYS A 82 6.79 6.71 4.15
C LYS A 82 7.60 6.65 2.85
N ALA A 83 8.03 7.81 2.36
CA ALA A 83 9.04 7.88 1.32
C ALA A 83 10.40 7.52 1.92
N LEU A 84 11.16 6.67 1.22
CA LEU A 84 12.43 6.18 1.73
C LEU A 84 13.64 7.01 1.26
N ASN A 85 13.49 7.82 0.21
CA ASN A 85 14.59 8.61 -0.35
C ASN A 85 14.30 10.12 -0.32
N HIS A 86 15.28 10.86 0.18
CA HIS A 86 15.26 12.30 0.52
C HIS A 86 15.61 13.25 -0.64
N TYR A 87 15.52 12.83 -1.90
CA TYR A 87 15.78 13.75 -3.01
C TYR A 87 14.49 14.43 -3.45
N HIS A 88 14.30 15.63 -2.89
CA HIS A 88 13.55 16.76 -3.44
C HIS A 88 12.38 16.38 -4.37
N ILE A 89 11.26 15.99 -3.76
CA ILE A 89 9.94 16.11 -4.38
C ILE A 89 9.51 17.61 -4.45
N LYS A 90 10.48 18.53 -4.45
CA LYS A 90 10.22 19.97 -4.65
C LYS A 90 9.83 20.28 -6.09
N ASP A 91 10.27 19.48 -7.07
CA ASP A 91 10.05 19.78 -8.49
C ASP A 91 8.71 19.29 -9.05
N LEU A 92 7.88 18.59 -8.25
CA LEU A 92 6.60 18.02 -8.71
C LEU A 92 5.40 18.32 -7.80
N GLY A 93 5.55 19.20 -6.81
CA GLY A 93 4.41 19.78 -6.06
C GLY A 93 3.60 18.81 -5.20
N LYS A 94 4.06 17.58 -4.97
CA LYS A 94 3.43 16.62 -4.05
C LYS A 94 4.47 15.86 -3.24
N ASP A 95 4.91 16.44 -2.14
CA ASP A 95 5.71 15.72 -1.15
C ASP A 95 4.98 14.43 -0.72
N LEU A 96 5.60 13.28 -1.02
CA LEU A 96 5.36 12.03 -0.31
C LEU A 96 5.96 12.14 1.11
N ASN A 97 5.48 13.12 1.88
CA ASN A 97 5.80 13.22 3.29
C ASN A 97 5.23 12.01 4.03
N ASP A 98 5.86 11.64 5.15
CA ASP A 98 5.34 10.65 6.08
C ASP A 98 3.87 10.95 6.37
N LYS A 99 2.99 10.05 5.98
CA LYS A 99 1.54 10.24 6.04
C LYS A 99 0.89 9.07 6.74
N LEU A 100 0.14 9.40 7.80
CA LEU A 100 -0.85 8.49 8.37
C LEU A 100 -2.17 8.72 7.64
N VAL A 101 -2.63 7.69 6.94
CA VAL A 101 -3.83 7.70 6.12
C VAL A 101 -4.88 6.80 6.77
N TYR A 102 -6.08 7.35 6.92
CA TYR A 102 -7.27 6.61 7.36
C TYR A 102 -8.20 6.48 6.17
N GLY A 103 -8.74 5.29 5.96
CA GLY A 103 -9.61 5.03 4.82
C GLY A 103 -10.67 3.99 5.12
N LEU A 104 -11.73 4.04 4.32
CA LEU A 104 -12.73 2.99 4.21
C LEU A 104 -12.60 2.38 2.82
N GLY A 105 -12.43 1.06 2.76
CA GLY A 105 -12.41 0.29 1.52
C GLY A 105 -13.63 -0.59 1.43
N ILE A 106 -14.21 -0.73 0.23
CA ILE A 106 -15.26 -1.70 -0.04
C ILE A 106 -14.68 -2.71 -1.03
N ASN A 107 -14.66 -3.98 -0.65
CA ASN A 107 -14.34 -5.08 -1.55
C ASN A 107 -15.63 -5.84 -1.86
N LEU A 108 -15.94 -5.97 -3.15
CA LEU A 108 -17.05 -6.75 -3.66
C LEU A 108 -16.47 -8.00 -4.31
N GLU A 109 -16.72 -9.15 -3.70
CA GLU A 109 -16.53 -10.44 -4.36
C GLU A 109 -17.70 -10.61 -5.32
N LEU A 110 -17.45 -10.38 -6.63
CA LEU A 110 -18.37 -10.71 -7.73
C LEU A 110 -18.29 -12.20 -8.04
#